data_AF-A0A158DYX5-F1
#
_entry.id   AF-A0A158DYX5-F1
#
_cell.length_a   1.000
_cell.length_b   1.000
_cell.length_c   1.000
_cell.angle_alpha   90.00
_cell.angle_beta   90.00
_cell.angle_gamma   90.00
#
_symmetry.space_group_name_H-M   'P 1'
#
loop_
_entity.id
_entity.type
_entity.pdbx_description
1 polymer ?
#
loop_
_entity_poly.entity_id
_entity_poly.type
_entity_poly.pdbx_seq_one_letter_code
_entity_poly.pdbx_strand_id
1 'polypeptide(L)'
;MDLMATRDALARAFTALGTPSRAKSGYFRFQRKVEHSSVTTVAVYCDDAGAHAVEIAFNIEAIASAVNDDAPRLLAWVEARREATGRAVRENPRYGYARVGIGSKYELSALIDSWRELTAPAAAATPRPALTTDRFISVPFYIEGNGSKTFFAPALRHPKGYQVGRKGEERYILEYWEALAYLKGMASPAFRRPNGNGNRSIVTCQPGDAEDVSLKYLQDQLARTQTTGGDRD
;
A
#
# COMPACT_ATOMS: atom_id res chain seq x y z
N MET A 1 22.83 28.92 7.43
CA MET A 1 21.62 28.80 6.59
C MET A 1 20.45 29.23 7.44
N ASP A 2 19.53 30.08 6.95
CA ASP A 2 18.39 30.49 7.79
C ASP A 2 17.43 29.31 7.98
N LEU A 3 17.21 28.95 9.24
CA LEU A 3 16.40 27.81 9.66
C LEU A 3 14.96 27.93 9.15
N MET A 4 14.42 29.16 9.12
CA MET A 4 13.06 29.43 8.66
C MET A 4 12.95 29.31 7.15
N ALA A 5 13.92 29.86 6.39
CA ALA A 5 13.98 29.66 4.94
C ALA A 5 14.07 28.17 4.55
N THR A 6 14.85 27.37 5.28
CA THR A 6 14.95 25.92 5.08
C THR A 6 13.62 25.22 5.41
N ARG A 7 12.99 25.58 6.53
CA ARG A 7 11.66 25.08 6.90
C ARG A 7 10.65 25.32 5.78
N ASP A 8 10.60 26.54 5.26
CA ASP A 8 9.61 26.92 4.26
C ASP A 8 9.90 26.26 2.90
N ALA A 9 11.17 26.08 2.55
CA ALA A 9 11.58 25.34 1.35
C ALA A 9 11.18 23.85 1.45
N LEU A 10 11.42 23.21 2.60
CA LEU A 10 11.03 21.83 2.86
C LEU A 10 9.51 21.68 2.95
N ALA A 11 8.80 22.61 3.62
CA ALA A 11 7.35 22.60 3.69
C ALA A 11 6.71 22.73 2.30
N ARG A 12 7.28 23.60 1.42
CA ARG A 12 6.87 23.70 0.02
C ARG A 12 7.16 22.42 -0.77
N ALA A 13 8.34 21.83 -0.61
CA ALA A 13 8.71 20.59 -1.30
C ALA A 13 7.86 19.39 -0.84
N PHE A 14 7.55 19.33 0.46
CA PHE A 14 6.70 18.33 1.09
C PHE A 14 5.24 18.77 1.17
N THR A 15 4.78 19.67 0.30
CA THR A 15 3.35 20.05 0.22
C THR A 15 2.46 18.83 -0.02
N ALA A 16 2.96 17.83 -0.75
CA ALA A 16 2.33 16.51 -0.88
C ALA A 16 2.23 15.71 0.44
N LEU A 17 2.87 16.13 1.52
CA LEU A 17 2.78 15.55 2.86
C LEU A 17 2.00 16.43 3.86
N GLY A 18 1.52 17.60 3.45
CA GLY A 18 0.68 18.47 4.29
C GLY A 18 1.44 19.37 5.29
N THR A 19 0.69 19.98 6.20
CA THR A 19 1.20 20.99 7.16
C THR A 19 2.02 20.32 8.29
N PRO A 20 3.16 20.90 8.74
CA PRO A 20 3.93 20.36 9.84
C PRO A 20 3.11 20.27 11.13
N SER A 21 3.21 19.13 11.83
CA SER A 21 2.41 18.82 13.02
C SER A 21 3.04 19.30 14.33
N ARG A 22 4.36 19.53 14.35
CA ARG A 22 5.09 20.08 15.51
C ARG A 22 6.29 20.91 15.07
N ALA A 23 6.48 22.06 15.70
CA ALA A 23 7.68 22.89 15.60
C ALA A 23 8.24 23.14 17.01
N LYS A 24 9.52 22.84 17.21
CA LYS A 24 10.33 23.23 18.37
C LYS A 24 11.63 23.85 17.85
N SER A 25 12.35 24.60 18.69
CA SER A 25 13.70 25.07 18.33
C SER A 25 14.54 23.89 17.83
N GLY A 26 15.12 23.98 16.63
CA GLY A 26 15.92 22.91 16.04
C GLY A 26 15.19 21.69 15.48
N TYR A 27 13.86 21.63 15.55
CA TYR A 27 13.12 20.42 15.17
C TYR A 27 11.78 20.74 14.53
N PHE A 28 11.56 20.16 13.34
CA PHE A 28 10.30 20.24 12.63
C PHE A 28 9.82 18.83 12.27
N ARG A 29 8.59 18.50 12.66
CA ARG A 29 7.95 17.23 12.28
C ARG A 29 6.84 17.49 11.29
N PHE A 30 6.92 16.84 10.14
CA PHE A 30 5.83 16.71 9.20
C PHE A 30 5.14 15.37 9.45
N GLN A 31 3.84 15.40 9.68
CA GLN A 31 3.04 14.19 9.82
C GLN A 31 1.84 14.27 8.90
N ARG A 32 1.70 13.27 8.04
CA ARG A 32 0.48 13.05 7.26
C ARG A 32 -0.12 11.73 7.67
N LYS A 33 -1.41 11.71 7.97
CA LYS A 33 -2.14 10.45 7.99
C LYS A 33 -2.37 10.05 6.53
N VAL A 34 -1.77 8.94 6.10
CA VAL A 34 -2.11 8.32 4.83
C VAL A 34 -3.37 7.50 5.05
N GLU A 35 -4.30 7.58 4.10
CA GLU A 35 -5.56 6.86 4.18
C GLU A 35 -5.27 5.36 4.28
N HIS A 36 -5.95 4.67 5.21
CA HIS A 36 -5.73 3.24 5.50
C HIS A 36 -4.34 2.84 6.03
N SER A 37 -3.50 3.80 6.46
CA SER A 37 -2.17 3.51 7.05
C SER A 37 -1.95 4.19 8.40
N SER A 38 -0.87 3.79 9.07
CA SER A 38 -0.31 4.51 10.22
C SER A 38 0.18 5.91 9.79
N VAL A 39 0.36 6.81 10.75
CA VAL A 39 0.74 8.20 10.47
C VAL A 39 2.13 8.27 9.81
N THR A 40 2.19 8.59 8.51
CA THR A 40 3.42 8.94 7.81
C THR A 40 4.09 10.11 8.51
N THR A 41 5.34 9.89 8.92
CA THR A 41 6.15 10.89 9.60
C THR A 41 7.40 11.15 8.78
N VAL A 42 7.58 12.41 8.38
CA VAL A 42 8.90 12.93 7.96
C VAL A 42 9.37 13.84 9.09
N ALA A 43 10.48 13.47 9.72
CA ALA A 43 11.07 14.28 10.78
C ALA A 43 12.30 15.01 10.23
N VAL A 44 12.30 16.33 10.34
CA VAL A 44 13.41 17.19 9.96
C VAL A 44 14.03 17.75 11.24
N TYR A 45 15.31 17.51 11.43
CA TYR A 45 16.12 17.98 12.54
C TYR A 45 17.04 19.08 12.00
N CYS A 46 16.90 20.31 12.48
CA CYS A 46 17.65 21.47 11.96
C CYS A 46 18.65 22.07 12.97
N ASP A 47 18.52 21.81 14.29
CA ASP A 47 19.58 22.09 15.26
C ASP A 47 19.87 20.81 16.06
N ASP A 48 21.14 20.63 16.44
CA ASP A 48 21.67 19.45 17.16
C ASP A 48 21.83 18.16 16.31
N ALA A 49 21.90 18.33 14.98
CA ALA A 49 22.17 17.27 14.00
C ALA A 49 23.66 16.87 13.93
N GLY A 50 24.39 16.93 15.05
CA GLY A 50 25.83 16.66 15.11
C GLY A 50 26.66 17.54 14.16
N ALA A 51 27.44 16.93 13.25
CA ALA A 51 28.29 17.64 12.28
C ALA A 51 27.53 18.15 11.03
N HIS A 52 26.21 18.24 11.10
CA HIS A 52 25.35 18.56 9.96
C HIS A 52 24.53 19.82 10.22
N ALA A 53 24.25 20.56 9.15
CA ALA A 53 23.43 21.76 9.22
C ALA A 53 21.93 21.40 9.32
N VAL A 54 21.53 20.25 8.76
CA VAL A 54 20.19 19.66 8.82
C VAL A 54 20.31 18.13 8.69
N GLU A 55 19.52 17.38 9.46
CA GLU A 55 19.28 15.95 9.28
C GLU A 55 17.82 15.71 8.92
N ILE A 56 17.55 14.84 7.94
CA ILE A 56 16.19 14.42 7.60
C ILE A 56 16.07 12.93 7.85
N ALA A 57 15.08 12.54 8.65
CA ALA A 57 14.72 11.16 8.91
C ALA A 57 13.40 10.81 8.23
N PHE A 58 13.41 9.66 7.56
CA PHE A 58 12.30 9.18 6.74
C PHE A 58 11.81 7.84 7.28
N ASN A 59 10.49 7.68 7.40
CA ASN A 59 9.89 6.35 7.37
C ASN A 59 9.66 5.99 5.90
N ILE A 60 10.53 5.13 5.35
CA ILE A 60 10.57 4.80 3.92
C ILE A 60 9.22 4.23 3.45
N GLU A 61 8.71 3.22 4.14
CA GLU A 61 7.43 2.58 3.81
C GLU A 61 6.27 3.59 3.80
N ALA A 62 6.24 4.47 4.80
CA ALA A 62 5.16 5.43 4.92
C ALA A 62 5.23 6.56 3.87
N ILE A 63 6.43 6.87 3.37
CA ILE A 63 6.62 7.84 2.27
C ILE A 63 6.31 7.19 0.94
N ALA A 64 6.83 5.99 0.68
CA ALA A 64 6.55 5.23 -0.53
C ALA A 64 5.03 5.11 -0.74
N SER A 65 4.31 4.76 0.33
CA SER A 65 2.84 4.78 0.34
C SER A 65 2.24 6.17 0.07
N ALA A 66 2.77 7.24 0.69
CA ALA A 66 2.25 8.61 0.51
C ALA A 66 2.46 9.18 -0.90
N VAL A 67 3.53 8.76 -1.59
CA VAL A 67 3.87 9.23 -2.95
C VAL A 67 3.49 8.24 -4.04
N ASN A 68 2.79 7.14 -3.68
CA ASN A 68 2.44 6.05 -4.59
C ASN A 68 3.65 5.50 -5.36
N ASP A 69 4.74 5.24 -4.66
CA ASP A 69 5.98 4.67 -5.18
C ASP A 69 6.34 3.39 -4.42
N ASP A 70 7.33 2.64 -4.91
CA ASP A 70 7.80 1.42 -4.26
C ASP A 70 8.90 1.70 -3.20
N ALA A 71 8.82 1.02 -2.06
CA ALA A 71 9.76 1.21 -0.95
C ALA A 71 11.22 0.88 -1.31
N PRO A 72 11.52 -0.18 -2.10
CA PRO A 72 12.89 -0.46 -2.56
C PRO A 72 13.53 0.66 -3.38
N ARG A 73 12.77 1.28 -4.30
CA ARG A 73 13.24 2.43 -5.10
C ARG A 73 13.49 3.64 -4.22
N LEU A 74 12.63 3.90 -3.25
CA LEU A 74 12.83 4.99 -2.31
C LEU A 74 14.05 4.75 -1.41
N LEU A 75 14.29 3.50 -0.98
CA LEU A 75 15.49 3.12 -0.26
C LEU A 75 16.75 3.35 -1.10
N ALA A 76 16.76 2.88 -2.36
CA ALA A 76 17.87 3.10 -3.29
C ALA A 76 18.12 4.61 -3.52
N TRP A 77 17.05 5.42 -3.58
CA TRP A 77 17.16 6.87 -3.66
C TRP A 77 17.83 7.46 -2.41
N VAL A 78 17.43 7.03 -1.21
CA VAL A 78 18.04 7.46 0.07
C VAL A 78 19.53 7.07 0.10
N GLU A 79 19.88 5.87 -0.33
CA GLU A 79 21.26 5.37 -0.40
C GLU A 79 22.11 6.19 -1.37
N ALA A 80 21.62 6.44 -2.58
CA ALA A 80 22.31 7.28 -3.56
C ALA A 80 22.52 8.72 -3.04
N ARG A 81 21.56 9.26 -2.28
CA ARG A 81 21.74 10.58 -1.63
C ARG A 81 22.77 10.54 -0.52
N ARG A 82 22.81 9.48 0.29
CA ARG A 82 23.84 9.29 1.34
C ARG A 82 25.24 9.22 0.74
N GLU A 83 25.39 8.48 -0.35
CA GLU A 83 26.64 8.37 -1.10
C GLU A 83 27.05 9.73 -1.65
N ALA A 84 26.14 10.43 -2.32
CA ALA A 84 26.42 11.74 -2.92
C ALA A 84 26.81 12.82 -1.90
N THR A 85 26.30 12.78 -0.67
CA THR A 85 26.67 13.74 0.37
C THR A 85 27.89 13.31 1.18
N GLY A 86 28.32 12.04 1.09
CA GLY A 86 29.39 11.48 1.90
C GLY A 86 29.08 11.45 3.41
N ARG A 87 27.81 11.62 3.80
CA ARG A 87 27.39 11.77 5.20
C ARG A 87 26.53 10.59 5.62
N ALA A 88 27.16 9.60 6.24
CA ALA A 88 26.46 8.50 6.88
C ALA A 88 25.78 9.00 8.17
N VAL A 89 24.46 9.19 8.12
CA VAL A 89 23.71 9.49 9.33
C VAL A 89 23.26 8.19 9.96
N ARG A 90 23.67 7.99 11.23
CA ARG A 90 23.30 6.82 12.05
C ARG A 90 21.78 6.68 12.09
N GLU A 91 21.28 5.45 12.01
CA GLU A 91 19.85 5.18 12.20
C GLU A 91 19.38 5.76 13.54
N ASN A 92 18.12 6.21 13.58
CA ASN A 92 17.55 6.64 14.84
C ASN A 92 17.41 5.42 15.77
N PRO A 93 18.16 5.28 16.86
CA PRO A 93 18.10 4.08 17.69
C PRO A 93 16.72 3.89 18.35
N ARG A 94 15.92 4.96 18.45
CA ARG A 94 14.57 4.93 19.00
C ARG A 94 13.51 4.44 18.01
N TYR A 95 13.73 4.60 16.70
CA TYR A 95 12.70 4.35 15.68
C TYR A 95 13.16 3.53 14.47
N GLY A 96 14.45 3.22 14.32
CA GLY A 96 15.00 2.45 13.20
C GLY A 96 14.88 3.12 11.83
N TYR A 97 14.70 4.44 11.79
CA TYR A 97 14.49 5.16 10.52
C TYR A 97 15.80 5.48 9.81
N ALA A 98 15.79 5.29 8.50
CA ALA A 98 16.84 5.77 7.62
C ALA A 98 16.89 7.31 7.64
N ARG A 99 18.10 7.84 7.50
CA ARG A 99 18.41 9.27 7.62
C ARG A 99 19.33 9.76 6.51
N VAL A 100 19.10 10.98 6.03
CA VAL A 100 19.98 11.69 5.10
C VAL A 100 20.51 12.94 5.78
N GLY A 101 21.84 13.10 5.76
CA GLY A 101 22.52 14.25 6.32
C GLY A 101 22.72 15.32 5.26
N ILE A 102 22.43 16.57 5.62
CA ILE A 102 22.55 17.74 4.76
C ILE A 102 23.42 18.76 5.48
N GLY A 103 24.58 19.09 4.94
CA GLY A 103 25.45 20.11 5.51
C GLY A 103 25.61 21.37 4.68
N SER A 104 24.92 21.50 3.55
CA SER A 104 24.96 22.74 2.77
C SER A 104 23.62 23.09 2.13
N LYS A 105 23.48 24.36 1.76
CA LYS A 105 22.33 24.85 0.97
C LYS A 105 22.23 24.16 -0.39
N TYR A 106 23.37 23.79 -0.99
CA TYR A 106 23.42 23.10 -2.27
C TYR A 106 22.88 21.68 -2.15
N GLU A 107 23.30 20.94 -1.12
CA GLU A 107 22.77 19.60 -0.82
C GLU A 107 21.26 19.64 -0.53
N LEU A 108 20.78 20.66 0.18
CA LEU A 108 19.35 20.86 0.42
C LEU A 108 18.57 21.11 -0.88
N SER A 109 19.11 21.96 -1.77
CA SER A 109 18.48 22.23 -3.07
C SER A 109 18.42 20.97 -3.91
N ALA A 110 19.54 20.25 -4.02
CA ALA A 110 19.60 18.99 -4.76
C ALA A 110 18.61 17.95 -4.23
N LEU A 111 18.42 17.88 -2.90
CA LEU A 111 17.42 17.02 -2.30
C LEU A 111 15.99 17.45 -2.69
N ILE A 112 15.68 18.75 -2.61
CA ILE A 112 14.37 19.28 -2.98
C ILE A 112 14.07 19.01 -4.45
N ASP A 113 15.05 19.19 -5.33
CA ASP A 113 14.91 18.97 -6.77
C ASP A 113 14.71 17.48 -7.07
N SER A 114 15.49 16.60 -6.45
CA SER A 114 15.29 15.15 -6.54
C SER A 114 13.95 14.69 -5.96
N TRP A 115 13.47 15.33 -4.88
CA TRP A 115 12.16 15.04 -4.31
C TRP A 115 11.02 15.48 -5.24
N ARG A 116 11.15 16.65 -5.86
CA ARG A 116 10.20 17.11 -6.87
C ARG A 116 10.16 16.19 -8.08
N GLU A 117 11.33 15.71 -8.52
CA GLU A 117 11.41 14.71 -9.59
C GLU A 117 10.72 13.40 -9.20
N LEU A 118 10.94 12.93 -7.97
CA LEU A 118 10.29 11.73 -7.42
C LEU A 118 8.76 11.90 -7.32
N THR A 119 8.29 13.08 -6.95
CA THR A 119 6.88 13.37 -6.67
C THR A 119 6.15 14.08 -7.81
N ALA A 120 6.81 14.29 -8.96
CA ALA A 120 6.22 14.92 -10.12
C ALA A 120 5.09 14.02 -10.67
N PRO A 121 3.91 14.57 -10.99
CA PRO A 121 2.85 13.81 -11.64
C PRO A 121 3.36 13.28 -13.00
N ALA A 122 3.12 11.99 -13.25
CA ALA A 122 3.72 11.14 -14.29
C ALA A 122 3.42 11.52 -15.77
N ALA A 123 3.26 12.80 -16.10
CA ALA A 123 2.90 13.26 -17.45
C ALA A 123 4.12 13.50 -18.39
N ALA A 124 5.37 13.38 -17.94
CA ALA A 124 6.53 13.85 -18.71
C ALA A 124 7.74 12.91 -18.86
N ALA A 125 7.64 11.63 -18.51
CA ALA A 125 8.71 10.67 -18.81
C ALA A 125 8.14 9.46 -19.58
N THR A 126 8.71 9.22 -20.76
CA THR A 126 8.64 8.09 -21.70
C THR A 126 7.92 6.83 -21.17
N PRO A 127 7.06 6.16 -21.96
CA PRO A 127 6.17 5.11 -21.46
C PRO A 127 6.97 3.96 -20.85
N ARG A 128 7.02 3.93 -19.52
CA ARG A 128 7.22 2.72 -18.73
C ARG A 128 6.16 1.72 -19.22
N PRO A 129 6.48 0.42 -19.39
CA PRO A 129 5.45 -0.58 -19.68
C PRO A 129 4.38 -0.39 -18.62
N ALA A 130 3.15 -0.13 -19.05
CA ALA A 130 2.08 0.28 -18.17
C ALA A 130 2.09 -0.67 -16.95
N LEU A 131 2.34 -0.11 -15.77
CA LEU A 131 1.80 -0.70 -14.55
C LEU A 131 0.31 -0.76 -14.86
N THR A 132 -0.16 -1.95 -15.21
CA THR A 132 -1.58 -2.24 -15.37
C THR A 132 -2.24 -1.58 -14.18
N THR A 133 -3.14 -0.62 -14.42
CA THR A 133 -4.11 -0.21 -13.41
C THR A 133 -4.65 -1.51 -12.83
N ASP A 134 -4.23 -1.84 -11.61
CA ASP A 134 -4.72 -3.00 -10.89
C ASP A 134 -6.20 -2.70 -10.70
N ARG A 135 -7.03 -3.16 -11.63
CA ARG A 135 -8.47 -2.95 -11.57
C ARG A 135 -8.92 -3.68 -10.32
N PHE A 136 -9.61 -3.00 -9.42
CA PHE A 136 -10.19 -3.67 -8.27
C PHE A 136 -11.60 -4.15 -8.62
N ILE A 137 -11.94 -5.33 -8.11
CA ILE A 137 -13.26 -5.92 -8.23
C ILE A 137 -13.83 -6.05 -6.83
N SER A 138 -15.01 -5.47 -6.61
CA SER A 138 -15.78 -5.67 -5.39
C SER A 138 -16.26 -7.13 -5.29
N VAL A 139 -15.80 -7.83 -4.26
CA VAL A 139 -16.03 -9.25 -3.99
C VAL A 139 -16.72 -9.43 -2.64
N PRO A 140 -17.82 -10.21 -2.56
CA PRO A 140 -18.46 -10.54 -1.29
C PRO A 140 -17.54 -11.29 -0.32
N PHE A 141 -17.65 -11.01 0.98
CA PHE A 141 -16.94 -11.75 2.02
C PHE A 141 -17.86 -12.16 3.17
N TYR A 142 -17.48 -13.21 3.88
CA TYR A 142 -18.13 -13.64 5.11
C TYR A 142 -17.22 -13.40 6.32
N ILE A 143 -17.76 -12.87 7.41
CA ILE A 143 -17.04 -12.69 8.67
C ILE A 143 -17.13 -13.98 9.49
N GLU A 144 -15.97 -14.58 9.74
CA GLU A 144 -15.80 -15.77 10.55
C GLU A 144 -16.05 -15.50 12.04
N GLY A 145 -16.32 -16.55 12.82
CA GLY A 145 -16.53 -16.42 14.27
C GLY A 145 -15.32 -15.86 15.03
N ASN A 146 -14.12 -15.92 14.45
CA ASN A 146 -12.89 -15.33 14.98
C ASN A 146 -12.62 -13.90 14.46
N GLY A 147 -13.55 -13.31 13.69
CA GLY A 147 -13.43 -11.98 13.09
C GLY A 147 -12.63 -11.91 11.79
N SER A 148 -12.04 -13.03 11.32
CA SER A 148 -11.39 -13.06 10.00
C SER A 148 -12.40 -13.03 8.85
N LYS A 149 -11.97 -12.63 7.65
CA LYS A 149 -12.82 -12.58 6.45
C LYS A 149 -12.50 -13.74 5.51
N THR A 150 -13.54 -14.42 5.04
CA THR A 150 -13.45 -15.37 3.93
C THR A 150 -14.05 -14.73 2.69
N PHE A 151 -13.23 -14.42 1.69
CA PHE A 151 -13.68 -13.85 0.41
C PHE A 151 -14.24 -14.92 -0.52
N PHE A 152 -15.22 -14.55 -1.35
CA PHE A 152 -15.60 -15.37 -2.49
C PHE A 152 -14.52 -15.34 -3.59
N ALA A 153 -13.51 -16.19 -3.44
CA ALA A 153 -12.34 -16.23 -4.32
C ALA A 153 -12.35 -17.49 -5.23
N PRO A 154 -11.61 -17.48 -6.36
CA PRO A 154 -11.54 -18.63 -7.27
C PRO A 154 -11.10 -19.93 -6.60
N ALA A 155 -10.25 -19.86 -5.58
CA ALA A 155 -9.85 -21.03 -4.78
C ALA A 155 -11.03 -21.79 -4.12
N LEU A 156 -12.22 -21.18 -4.02
CA LEU A 156 -13.43 -21.83 -3.51
C LEU A 156 -14.15 -22.71 -4.55
N ARG A 157 -13.60 -22.88 -5.76
CA ARG A 157 -14.16 -23.78 -6.77
C ARG A 157 -14.29 -25.20 -6.22
N HIS A 158 -15.42 -25.83 -6.52
CA HIS A 158 -15.66 -27.26 -6.33
C HIS A 158 -15.57 -27.96 -7.70
N PRO A 159 -15.36 -29.28 -7.80
CA PRO A 159 -15.37 -29.99 -9.09
C PRO A 159 -16.60 -29.71 -9.96
N LYS A 160 -17.76 -29.48 -9.34
CA LYS A 160 -19.02 -29.12 -10.01
C LYS A 160 -19.18 -27.62 -10.32
N GLY A 161 -18.19 -26.78 -9.99
CA GLY A 161 -18.25 -25.32 -10.08
C GLY A 161 -18.35 -24.63 -8.72
N TYR A 162 -18.77 -23.36 -8.71
CA TYR A 162 -19.00 -22.57 -7.51
C TYR A 162 -20.43 -22.79 -7.02
N GLN A 163 -20.57 -23.23 -5.77
CA GLN A 163 -21.89 -23.40 -5.16
C GLN A 163 -22.31 -22.11 -4.46
N VAL A 164 -23.34 -21.45 -5.00
CA VAL A 164 -23.82 -20.13 -4.60
C VAL A 164 -25.34 -20.12 -4.48
N GLY A 165 -25.89 -19.22 -3.67
CA GLY A 165 -27.33 -19.14 -3.39
C GLY A 165 -27.67 -19.37 -1.91
N ARG A 166 -28.91 -19.06 -1.55
CA ARG A 166 -29.41 -19.24 -0.19
C ARG A 166 -29.38 -20.73 0.19
N LYS A 167 -29.26 -21.01 1.49
CA LYS A 167 -29.27 -22.39 2.00
C LYS A 167 -30.57 -23.09 1.57
N GLY A 168 -30.47 -24.21 0.86
CA GLY A 168 -31.59 -24.96 0.30
C GLY A 168 -32.01 -24.55 -1.12
N GLU A 169 -31.48 -23.45 -1.64
CA GLU A 169 -31.70 -22.95 -3.01
C GLU A 169 -30.36 -22.79 -3.75
N GLU A 170 -29.34 -23.54 -3.34
CA GLU A 170 -28.01 -23.45 -3.91
C GLU A 170 -27.98 -23.95 -5.36
N ARG A 171 -27.22 -23.26 -6.21
CA ARG A 171 -26.92 -23.69 -7.58
C ARG A 171 -25.41 -23.74 -7.80
N TYR A 172 -25.01 -24.59 -8.73
CA TYR A 172 -23.63 -24.64 -9.21
C TYR A 172 -23.49 -23.77 -10.46
N ILE A 173 -22.52 -22.86 -10.44
CA ILE A 173 -22.14 -22.04 -11.59
C ILE A 173 -20.69 -22.37 -11.92
N LEU A 174 -20.39 -22.76 -13.16
CA LEU A 174 -19.07 -23.27 -13.53
C LEU A 174 -18.00 -22.17 -13.51
N GLU A 175 -18.34 -21.01 -14.08
CA GLU A 175 -17.43 -19.90 -14.27
C GLU A 175 -17.43 -18.94 -13.09
N TYR A 176 -16.22 -18.54 -12.65
CA TYR A 176 -16.07 -17.68 -11.47
C TYR A 176 -16.74 -16.34 -11.63
N TRP A 177 -16.54 -15.68 -12.78
CA TRP A 177 -17.08 -14.36 -13.05
C TRP A 177 -18.60 -14.36 -13.10
N GLU A 178 -19.19 -15.44 -13.60
CA GLU A 178 -20.63 -15.64 -13.67
C GLU A 178 -21.20 -15.90 -12.25
N ALA A 179 -20.50 -16.68 -11.44
CA ALA A 179 -20.87 -16.91 -10.04
C ALA A 179 -20.76 -15.65 -9.19
N LEU A 180 -19.72 -14.84 -9.41
CA LEU A 180 -19.54 -13.55 -8.75
C LEU A 180 -20.65 -12.57 -9.15
N ALA A 181 -20.99 -12.48 -10.44
CA ALA A 181 -22.10 -11.65 -10.92
C ALA A 181 -23.43 -12.07 -10.29
N TYR A 182 -23.69 -13.37 -10.19
CA TYR A 182 -24.86 -13.91 -9.51
C TYR A 182 -24.93 -13.49 -8.03
N LEU A 183 -23.83 -13.65 -7.29
CA LEU A 183 -23.76 -13.25 -5.89
C LEU A 183 -23.99 -11.75 -5.68
N LYS A 184 -23.44 -10.90 -6.56
CA LYS A 184 -23.63 -9.44 -6.50
C LYS A 184 -25.07 -9.00 -6.76
N GLY A 185 -25.87 -9.84 -7.42
CA GLY A 185 -27.31 -9.62 -7.58
C GLY A 185 -28.15 -10.01 -6.37
N MET A 186 -27.57 -10.68 -5.36
CA MET A 186 -28.28 -11.10 -4.16
C MET A 186 -28.28 -10.01 -3.09
N ALA A 187 -29.41 -9.80 -2.41
CA ALA A 187 -29.50 -8.92 -1.25
C ALA A 187 -28.59 -9.37 -0.08
N SER A 188 -28.40 -10.68 0.05
CA SER A 188 -27.46 -11.29 1.01
C SER A 188 -26.72 -12.40 0.28
N PRO A 189 -25.51 -12.12 -0.24
CA PRO A 189 -24.70 -13.10 -0.94
C PRO A 189 -24.48 -14.35 -0.09
N ALA A 190 -24.58 -15.53 -0.69
CA ALA A 190 -24.36 -16.77 0.02
C ALA A 190 -23.58 -17.77 -0.84
N PHE A 191 -22.48 -18.28 -0.31
CA PHE A 191 -21.56 -19.15 -1.04
C PHE A 191 -20.96 -20.23 -0.15
N ARG A 192 -20.51 -21.33 -0.76
CA ARG A 192 -19.94 -22.47 -0.04
C ARG A 192 -18.43 -22.34 0.08
N ARG A 193 -17.91 -22.53 1.29
CA ARG A 193 -16.48 -22.47 1.61
C ARG A 193 -16.09 -23.54 2.64
N PRO A 194 -14.81 -23.94 2.76
CA PRO A 194 -14.35 -24.82 3.84
C PRO A 194 -14.35 -24.11 5.20
N ASN A 195 -14.89 -24.77 6.23
CA ASN A 195 -14.85 -24.31 7.61
C ASN A 195 -13.56 -24.74 8.32
N GLY A 196 -13.40 -24.37 9.60
CA GLY A 196 -12.22 -24.73 10.41
C GLY A 196 -11.98 -26.24 10.56
N ASN A 197 -12.98 -27.07 10.27
CA ASN A 197 -12.88 -28.54 10.29
C ASN A 197 -12.65 -29.14 8.89
N GLY A 198 -12.36 -28.32 7.88
CA GLY A 198 -12.20 -28.74 6.48
C GLY A 198 -13.52 -29.07 5.75
N ASN A 199 -14.66 -29.06 6.46
CA ASN A 199 -15.96 -29.34 5.88
C ASN A 199 -16.48 -28.11 5.12
N ARG A 200 -16.98 -28.31 3.91
CA ARG A 200 -17.54 -27.20 3.13
C ARG A 200 -18.95 -26.88 3.61
N SER A 201 -19.19 -25.66 4.07
CA SER A 201 -20.49 -25.17 4.54
C SER A 201 -20.92 -23.95 3.74
N ILE A 202 -22.24 -23.78 3.55
CA ILE A 202 -22.80 -22.56 2.99
C ILE A 202 -22.76 -21.47 4.06
N VAL A 203 -22.29 -20.29 3.69
CA VAL A 203 -22.31 -19.10 4.55
C VAL A 203 -23.11 -18.00 3.86
N THR A 204 -23.77 -17.16 4.66
CA THR A 204 -24.54 -16.01 4.18
C THR A 204 -23.88 -14.74 4.71
N CYS A 205 -23.49 -13.88 3.79
CA CYS A 205 -22.93 -12.55 4.06
C CYS A 205 -24.02 -11.59 4.52
N GLN A 206 -23.67 -10.57 5.32
CA GLN A 206 -24.59 -9.48 5.58
C GLN A 206 -24.77 -8.62 4.32
N PRO A 207 -25.90 -7.92 4.16
CA PRO A 207 -26.07 -6.96 3.08
C PRO A 207 -24.93 -5.93 3.07
N GLY A 208 -24.23 -5.82 1.95
CA GLY A 208 -23.10 -4.88 1.80
C GLY A 208 -21.73 -5.40 2.22
N ASP A 209 -21.61 -6.64 2.72
CA ASP A 209 -20.31 -7.28 3.00
C ASP A 209 -19.56 -7.59 1.70
N ALA A 210 -18.94 -6.56 1.13
CA ALA A 210 -18.10 -6.65 -0.05
C ALA A 210 -16.86 -5.77 0.11
N GLU A 211 -15.75 -6.21 -0.49
CA GLU A 211 -14.47 -5.50 -0.43
C GLU A 211 -13.79 -5.54 -1.79
N ASP A 212 -13.00 -4.51 -2.09
CA ASP A 212 -12.28 -4.38 -3.33
C ASP A 212 -11.02 -5.25 -3.32
N VAL A 213 -10.96 -6.19 -4.26
CA VAL A 213 -9.85 -7.14 -4.43
C VAL A 213 -9.19 -6.92 -5.79
N SER A 214 -7.85 -6.94 -5.86
CA SER A 214 -7.12 -6.77 -7.12
C SER A 214 -7.55 -7.83 -8.15
N LEU A 215 -7.89 -7.39 -9.37
CA LEU A 215 -8.21 -8.26 -10.50
C LEU A 215 -7.05 -9.20 -10.81
N LYS A 216 -5.81 -8.71 -10.68
CA LYS A 216 -4.61 -9.53 -10.90
C LYS A 216 -4.57 -10.70 -9.91
N TYR A 217 -4.86 -10.46 -8.63
CA TYR A 217 -4.94 -11.53 -7.62
C TYR A 217 -6.00 -12.58 -7.98
N LEU A 218 -7.18 -12.16 -8.43
CA LEU A 218 -8.25 -13.08 -8.85
C LEU A 218 -7.87 -13.87 -10.10
N GLN A 219 -7.23 -13.23 -11.09
CA GLN A 219 -6.73 -13.89 -12.30
C GLN A 219 -5.62 -14.90 -11.98
N ASP A 220 -4.68 -14.55 -11.10
CA ASP A 220 -3.60 -15.44 -10.66
C ASP A 220 -4.17 -16.68 -9.94
N GLN A 221 -5.23 -16.53 -9.15
CA GLN A 221 -5.92 -17.68 -8.55
C GLN A 221 -6.66 -18.54 -9.59
N LEU A 222 -7.35 -17.92 -10.55
CA LEU A 222 -8.03 -18.65 -11.61
C LEU A 222 -7.06 -19.53 -12.40
N ALA A 223 -5.92 -18.97 -12.79
CA ALA A 223 -4.86 -19.71 -13.48
C ALA A 223 -4.43 -20.94 -12.68
N ARG A 224 -4.18 -20.80 -11.37
CA ARG A 224 -3.81 -21.92 -10.48
C ARG A 224 -4.89 -23.00 -10.42
N THR A 225 -6.16 -22.60 -10.31
CA THR A 225 -7.28 -23.57 -10.23
C THR A 225 -7.53 -24.34 -11.52
N GLN A 226 -7.13 -23.79 -12.68
CA GLN A 226 -7.22 -24.48 -13.96
C GLN A 226 -6.07 -25.49 -14.15
N THR A 227 -4.86 -25.16 -13.68
CA THR A 227 -3.71 -26.08 -13.78
C THR A 227 -3.86 -27.33 -12.90
N THR A 228 -4.53 -27.23 -11.73
CA THR A 228 -4.71 -28.38 -10.82
C THR A 228 -5.86 -29.32 -11.22
N GLY A 229 -6.64 -28.96 -12.25
CA GLY A 229 -7.78 -29.76 -12.71
C GLY A 229 -7.45 -30.83 -13.77
N GLY A 230 -6.20 -30.95 -14.20
CA GLY A 230 -5.78 -31.78 -15.34
C GLY A 230 -5.14 -33.13 -15.01
N ASP A 231 -5.05 -33.53 -13.74
CA ASP A 231 -4.17 -34.64 -13.33
C ASP A 231 -4.86 -35.71 -12.44
N ARG A 232 -6.14 -35.99 -12.71
CA ARG A 232 -6.84 -37.14 -12.11
C ARG A 232 -7.74 -37.81 -13.16
N ASP A 233 -7.10 -38.65 -13.97
CA ASP A 233 -7.73 -39.87 -14.52
C ASP A 233 -7.88 -40.92 -13.40
#